data_AF-A0A495Z2N5-F1
#
_entry.id   AF-A0A495Z2N5-F1
#
_cell.length_a   1.000
_cell.length_b   1.000
_cell.length_c   1.000
_cell.angle_alpha   90.00
_cell.angle_beta   90.00
_cell.angle_gamma   90.00
#
_symmetry.space_group_name_H-M   'P 1'
#
loop_
_entity.id
_entity.type
_entity.pdbx_description
1 polymer ?
#
loop_
_entity_poly.entity_id
_entity_poly.type
_entity_poly.pdbx_seq_one_letter_code
_entity_poly.pdbx_strand_id
1 'polypeptide(L)'
;MSKTPPSATYFFTQVEHEILKSVCAYMVGVPSDAALDIPVITIDTFVKQLPKALRTQLRFALLLFQWGPPLFLWKPCRFTQLDPRDAVKYIEGWAKSRLRVRRKLFRGLRDVAFLGYYSTR
;
A
#
# COMPACT_ATOMS: atom_id res chain seq x y z
N MET A 1 0.78 -22.19 22.57
CA MET A 1 0.56 -21.64 21.21
C MET A 1 1.15 -20.24 21.16
N SER A 2 2.45 -20.15 20.90
CA SER A 2 3.18 -18.87 20.84
C SER A 2 3.41 -18.57 19.36
N LYS A 3 2.63 -17.66 18.77
CA LYS A 3 2.94 -17.12 17.44
C LYS A 3 4.08 -16.13 17.61
N THR A 4 5.32 -16.63 17.56
CA THR A 4 6.52 -15.81 17.41
C THR A 4 6.36 -14.97 16.14
N PRO A 5 6.35 -13.62 16.19
CA PRO A 5 6.35 -12.85 14.97
C PRO A 5 7.71 -13.08 14.31
N PRO A 6 7.76 -13.48 13.02
CA PRO A 6 9.03 -13.52 12.31
C PRO A 6 9.58 -12.09 12.29
N SER A 7 10.63 -11.88 13.09
CA SER A 7 11.51 -10.71 13.01
C SER A 7 12.25 -10.82 11.69
N ALA A 8 11.58 -10.49 10.60
CA ALA A 8 12.16 -10.50 9.29
C ALA A 8 12.45 -9.06 8.87
N THR A 9 13.65 -8.91 8.33
CA THR A 9 14.34 -7.69 7.94
C THR A 9 13.66 -7.05 6.72
N TYR A 10 12.39 -6.66 6.88
CA TYR A 10 11.57 -6.07 5.84
C TYR A 10 11.74 -4.55 5.80
N PHE A 11 11.87 -4.01 4.60
CA PHE A 11 11.88 -2.58 4.30
C PHE A 11 10.57 -1.91 4.72
N PHE A 12 9.47 -2.65 4.62
CA PHE A 12 8.12 -2.21 4.99
C PHE A 12 7.71 -2.69 6.37
N THR A 13 7.01 -1.82 7.07
CA THR A 13 6.32 -2.11 8.32
C THR A 13 5.01 -2.87 8.05
N GLN A 14 4.46 -3.50 9.09
CA GLN A 14 3.20 -4.22 8.99
C GLN A 14 2.04 -3.33 8.51
N VAL A 15 2.04 -2.04 8.89
CA VAL A 15 1.07 -1.04 8.42
C VAL A 15 1.18 -0.81 6.91
N GLU A 16 2.40 -0.72 6.39
CA GLU A 16 2.66 -0.51 4.97
C GLU A 16 2.25 -1.74 4.14
N HIS A 17 2.39 -2.95 4.71
CA HIS A 17 1.88 -4.18 4.09
C HIS A 17 0.36 -4.16 3.92
N GLU A 18 -0.38 -3.80 4.96
CA GLU A 18 -1.84 -3.70 4.89
C GLU A 18 -2.29 -2.69 3.82
N ILE A 19 -1.61 -1.54 3.74
CA ILE A 19 -1.89 -0.53 2.70
C ILE A 19 -1.67 -1.11 1.30
N LEU A 20 -0.52 -1.76 1.07
CA LEU A 20 -0.20 -2.35 -0.23
C LEU A 20 -1.17 -3.48 -0.61
N LYS A 21 -1.58 -4.31 0.36
CA LYS A 21 -2.57 -5.37 0.18
C LYS A 21 -3.92 -4.80 -0.22
N SER A 22 -4.42 -3.77 0.48
CA SER A 22 -5.69 -3.12 0.14
C SER A 22 -5.65 -2.43 -1.23
N VAL A 23 -4.54 -1.79 -1.60
CA VAL A 23 -4.37 -1.22 -2.94
C VAL A 23 -4.38 -2.32 -4.00
N CYS A 24 -3.62 -3.40 -3.80
CA CYS A 24 -3.58 -4.53 -4.73
C CYS A 24 -4.96 -5.18 -4.89
N ALA A 25 -5.68 -5.41 -3.80
CA ALA A 25 -7.01 -5.98 -3.80
C ALA A 25 -8.00 -5.10 -4.60
N TYR A 26 -7.99 -3.79 -4.35
CA TYR A 26 -8.78 -2.83 -5.13
C TYR A 26 -8.47 -2.90 -6.62
N MET A 27 -7.18 -3.04 -6.98
CA MET A 27 -6.75 -3.06 -8.37
C MET A 27 -7.12 -4.33 -9.14
N VAL A 28 -7.08 -5.48 -8.47
CA VAL A 28 -7.46 -6.77 -9.05
C VAL A 28 -8.97 -6.98 -8.97
N GLY A 29 -9.70 -6.11 -8.25
CA GLY A 29 -11.15 -6.22 -8.06
C GLY A 29 -11.54 -7.37 -7.12
N VAL A 30 -10.63 -7.80 -6.26
CA VAL A 30 -10.85 -8.86 -5.26
C VAL A 30 -11.06 -8.25 -3.87
N PRO A 31 -11.81 -8.91 -2.98
CA PRO A 31 -11.99 -8.40 -1.63
C PRO A 31 -10.64 -8.37 -0.87
N SER A 32 -10.47 -7.36 0.00
CA SER A 32 -9.18 -7.10 0.69
C SER A 32 -8.76 -8.20 1.67
N ASP A 33 -9.67 -9.11 2.02
CA ASP A 33 -9.44 -10.29 2.85
C ASP A 33 -8.93 -11.50 2.05
N ALA A 34 -8.97 -11.45 0.72
CA ALA A 34 -8.39 -12.48 -0.13
C ALA A 34 -6.91 -12.64 0.24
N ALA A 35 -6.47 -13.88 0.39
CA ALA A 35 -5.11 -14.25 0.77
C ALA A 35 -4.09 -13.85 -0.32
N LEU A 36 -3.83 -12.55 -0.42
CA LEU A 36 -2.74 -11.95 -1.19
C LEU A 36 -1.43 -12.01 -0.39
N ASP A 37 -1.19 -13.12 0.32
CA ASP A 37 -0.06 -13.25 1.26
C ASP A 37 1.30 -13.47 0.54
N ILE A 38 1.33 -13.29 -0.77
CA ILE A 38 2.39 -13.81 -1.66
C ILE A 38 3.41 -12.77 -2.20
N PRO A 39 3.23 -11.43 -2.23
CA PRO A 39 4.24 -10.56 -2.84
C PRO A 39 5.12 -9.77 -1.86
N VAL A 40 5.06 -9.98 -0.54
CA VAL A 40 5.79 -9.13 0.42
C VAL A 40 7.31 -9.28 0.31
N ILE A 41 7.81 -10.51 0.18
CA ILE A 41 9.25 -10.80 0.07
C ILE A 41 9.80 -10.29 -1.28
N THR A 42 9.03 -10.44 -2.36
CA THR A 42 9.45 -10.01 -3.69
C THR A 42 9.43 -8.49 -3.82
N ILE A 43 8.41 -7.83 -3.27
CA ILE A 43 8.35 -6.36 -3.19
C ILE A 43 9.52 -5.85 -2.35
N ASP A 44 9.86 -6.48 -1.22
CA ASP A 44 11.01 -6.08 -0.38
C ASP A 44 12.33 -6.14 -1.15
N THR A 45 12.55 -7.23 -1.89
CA THR A 45 13.74 -7.43 -2.72
C THR A 45 13.81 -6.41 -3.86
N PHE A 46 12.68 -6.14 -4.52
CA PHE A 46 12.59 -5.14 -5.58
C PHE A 46 12.85 -3.72 -5.06
N VAL A 47 12.34 -3.40 -3.88
CA VAL A 47 12.49 -2.08 -3.27
C VAL A 47 13.91 -1.86 -2.76
N LYS A 48 14.64 -2.92 -2.40
CA LYS A 48 16.09 -2.86 -2.18
C LYS A 48 16.88 -2.52 -3.45
N GLN A 49 16.41 -2.95 -4.63
CA GLN A 49 17.02 -2.64 -5.93
C GLN A 49 16.66 -1.23 -6.44
N LEU A 50 15.58 -0.62 -5.95
CA LEU A 50 15.19 0.74 -6.34
C LEU A 50 16.21 1.80 -5.89
N PRO A 51 16.43 2.87 -6.68
CA PRO A 51 17.23 4.03 -6.28
C PRO A 51 16.76 4.64 -4.95
N LYS A 52 17.69 5.17 -4.14
CA LYS A 52 17.37 5.78 -2.82
C LYS A 52 16.27 6.84 -2.91
N ALA A 53 16.27 7.66 -3.97
CA ALA A 53 15.25 8.68 -4.20
C ALA A 53 13.83 8.08 -4.32
N LEU A 54 13.70 6.95 -5.04
CA LEU A 54 12.42 6.27 -5.21
C LEU A 54 11.97 5.57 -3.93
N ARG A 55 12.90 4.98 -3.16
CA ARG A 55 12.61 4.43 -1.83
C ARG A 55 12.04 5.50 -0.88
N THR A 56 12.66 6.68 -0.85
CA THR A 56 12.19 7.80 -0.05
C THR A 56 10.82 8.28 -0.51
N GLN A 57 10.60 8.44 -1.82
CA GLN A 57 9.29 8.79 -2.37
C GLN A 57 8.21 7.78 -2.01
N LEU A 58 8.53 6.48 -2.02
CA LEU A 58 7.60 5.41 -1.65
C LEU A 58 7.23 5.48 -0.17
N ARG A 59 8.20 5.68 0.73
CA ARG A 59 7.93 5.89 2.17
C ARG A 59 7.08 7.13 2.41
N PHE A 60 7.37 8.23 1.73
CA PHE A 60 6.54 9.43 1.79
C PHE A 60 5.12 9.17 1.27
N ALA A 61 4.98 8.40 0.19
CA ALA A 61 3.68 8.01 -0.35
C ALA A 61 2.87 7.24 0.69
N LEU A 62 3.47 6.22 1.31
CA LEU A 62 2.82 5.36 2.31
C LEU A 62 2.46 6.13 3.58
N LEU A 63 3.34 6.98 4.07
CA LEU A 63 3.05 7.87 5.21
C LEU A 63 1.88 8.80 4.89
N LEU A 64 1.90 9.45 3.73
CA LEU A 64 0.81 10.31 3.28
C LEU A 64 -0.49 9.52 3.06
N PHE A 65 -0.40 8.26 2.63
CA PHE A 65 -1.54 7.39 2.46
C PHE A 65 -2.16 7.01 3.81
N GLN A 66 -1.33 6.65 4.79
CA GLN A 66 -1.75 6.25 6.13
C GLN A 66 -2.39 7.40 6.92
N TRP A 67 -1.82 8.61 6.80
CA TRP A 67 -2.25 9.82 7.52
C TRP A 67 -3.16 10.74 6.70
N GLY A 68 -3.47 10.40 5.47
CA GLY A 68 -4.35 11.20 4.61
C GLY A 68 -5.86 11.07 4.84
N PRO A 69 -6.43 10.01 5.46
CA PRO A 69 -7.88 9.95 5.67
C PRO A 69 -8.49 11.11 6.46
N PRO A 70 -7.83 11.65 7.52
CA PRO A 70 -8.29 12.88 8.18
C PRO A 70 -8.41 14.08 7.23
N LEU A 71 -7.50 14.19 6.27
CA LEU A 71 -7.44 15.33 5.35
C LEU A 71 -8.41 15.19 4.15
N PHE A 72 -8.61 13.97 3.65
CA PHE A 72 -9.37 13.72 2.41
C PHE A 72 -10.75 13.10 2.60
N LEU A 73 -10.95 12.34 3.68
CA LEU A 73 -12.22 11.71 4.04
C LEU A 73 -12.85 12.32 5.29
N TRP A 74 -12.22 13.34 5.89
CA TRP A 74 -12.66 13.97 7.14
C TRP A 74 -12.87 12.96 8.29
N LYS A 75 -12.15 11.82 8.24
CA LYS A 75 -12.21 10.79 9.26
C LYS A 75 -10.94 10.82 10.11
N PRO A 76 -11.02 11.04 11.44
CA PRO A 76 -9.86 11.13 12.33
C PRO A 76 -9.21 9.76 12.61
N CYS A 77 -9.27 8.84 11.65
CA CYS A 77 -8.72 7.48 11.73
C CYS A 77 -7.63 7.31 10.67
N ARG A 78 -6.71 6.37 10.90
CA ARG A 78 -5.70 6.02 9.91
C ARG A 78 -6.30 5.13 8.81
N PHE A 79 -5.63 5.01 7.66
CA PHE A 79 -6.15 4.19 6.56
C PHE A 79 -6.40 2.74 6.99
N THR A 80 -5.46 2.14 7.73
CA THR A 80 -5.59 0.77 8.27
C THR A 80 -6.73 0.58 9.27
N GLN A 81 -7.36 1.66 9.73
CA GLN A 81 -8.51 1.63 10.64
C GLN A 81 -9.82 1.99 9.95
N LEU A 82 -9.78 2.26 8.63
CA LEU A 82 -10.99 2.53 7.87
C LEU A 82 -11.77 1.24 7.65
N ASP A 83 -13.10 1.37 7.62
CA ASP A 83 -13.98 0.33 7.12
C ASP A 83 -13.62 -0.01 5.66
N PRO A 84 -13.70 -1.28 5.22
CA PRO A 84 -13.38 -1.67 3.84
C PRO A 84 -14.07 -0.80 2.78
N ARG A 85 -15.31 -0.37 3.03
CA ARG A 85 -16.06 0.50 2.10
C ARG A 85 -15.43 1.90 1.99
N ASP A 86 -14.96 2.45 3.10
CA ASP A 86 -14.32 3.76 3.15
C ASP A 86 -12.88 3.69 2.62
N ALA A 87 -12.18 2.57 2.83
CA ALA A 87 -10.87 2.32 2.23
C ALA A 87 -10.93 2.34 0.70
N VAL A 88 -11.94 1.72 0.09
CA VAL A 88 -12.16 1.76 -1.36
C VAL A 88 -12.44 3.19 -1.84
N LYS A 89 -13.32 3.93 -1.16
CA LYS A 89 -13.59 5.35 -1.49
C LYS A 89 -12.34 6.21 -1.38
N TYR A 90 -11.50 5.97 -0.37
CA TYR A 90 -10.22 6.66 -0.21
C TYR A 90 -9.31 6.41 -1.40
N ILE A 91 -9.09 5.13 -1.73
CA ILE A 91 -8.25 4.71 -2.86
C ILE A 91 -8.77 5.32 -4.17
N GLU A 92 -10.08 5.27 -4.40
CA GLU A 92 -10.72 5.92 -5.54
C GLU A 92 -10.45 7.42 -5.58
N GLY A 93 -10.51 8.10 -4.44
CA GLY A 93 -10.18 9.52 -4.32
C GLY A 93 -8.74 9.83 -4.73
N TRP A 94 -7.80 8.92 -4.46
CA TRP A 94 -6.41 9.04 -4.93
C TRP A 94 -6.27 8.78 -6.43
N ALA A 95 -6.98 7.79 -6.96
CA ALA A 95 -6.99 7.46 -8.39
C ALA A 95 -7.62 8.58 -9.24
N LYS A 96 -8.74 9.14 -8.79
CA LYS A 96 -9.52 10.20 -9.47
C LYS A 96 -9.04 11.62 -9.14
N SER A 97 -8.04 11.79 -8.26
CA SER A 97 -7.57 13.11 -7.84
C SER A 97 -7.01 13.97 -8.98
N ARG A 98 -7.35 15.26 -8.99
CA ARG A 98 -6.79 16.26 -9.91
C ARG A 98 -5.32 16.61 -9.64
N LEU A 99 -4.83 16.34 -8.43
CA LEU A 99 -3.46 16.66 -8.02
C LEU A 99 -2.44 15.72 -8.71
N ARG A 100 -1.59 16.29 -9.58
CA ARG A 100 -0.55 15.54 -10.33
C ARG A 100 0.35 14.69 -9.42
N VAL A 101 0.69 15.22 -8.24
CA VAL A 101 1.52 14.53 -7.24
C VAL A 101 0.81 13.28 -6.70
N ARG A 102 -0.47 13.39 -6.28
CA ARG A 102 -1.25 12.23 -5.81
C ARG A 102 -1.36 11.14 -6.85
N ARG A 103 -1.63 11.50 -8.12
CA ARG A 103 -1.69 10.50 -9.20
C ARG A 103 -0.35 9.84 -9.48
N LYS A 104 0.77 10.57 -9.34
CA LYS A 104 2.10 10.01 -9.55
C LYS A 104 2.46 9.04 -8.41
N LEU A 105 2.16 9.42 -7.17
CA LEU A 105 2.36 8.57 -5.99
C LEU A 105 1.48 7.31 -6.06
N PHE A 106 0.20 7.46 -6.41
CA PHE A 106 -0.71 6.33 -6.58
C PHE A 106 -0.26 5.39 -7.71
N ARG A 107 0.19 5.93 -8.84
CA ARG A 107 0.77 5.10 -9.92
C ARG A 107 2.01 4.35 -9.46
N GLY A 108 2.90 4.99 -8.70
CA GLY A 108 4.07 4.31 -8.14
C GLY A 108 3.69 3.16 -7.20
N LEU A 109 2.72 3.38 -6.29
CA LEU A 109 2.20 2.34 -5.40
C LEU A 109 1.57 1.18 -6.19
N ARG A 110 0.77 1.52 -7.21
CA ARG A 110 0.19 0.55 -8.14
C ARG A 110 1.25 -0.26 -8.84
N ASP A 111 2.24 0.39 -9.44
CA ASP A 111 3.24 -0.29 -10.27
C ASP A 111 4.07 -1.25 -9.40
N VAL A 112 4.38 -0.86 -8.16
CA VAL A 112 5.01 -1.73 -7.15
C VAL A 112 4.10 -2.89 -6.75
N ALA A 113 2.81 -2.65 -6.52
CA ALA A 113 1.84 -3.71 -6.20
C ALA A 113 1.67 -4.70 -7.37
N PHE A 114 1.62 -4.20 -8.61
CA PHE A 114 1.56 -5.00 -9.82
C PHE A 114 2.81 -5.85 -10.00
N LEU A 115 4.00 -5.25 -9.85
CA LEU A 115 5.27 -5.97 -9.93
C LEU A 115 5.32 -7.07 -8.87
N GLY A 116 4.89 -6.79 -7.65
CA GLY A 116 4.74 -7.79 -6.60
C GLY A 116 3.83 -8.94 -7.04
N TYR A 117 2.60 -8.64 -7.45
CA TYR A 117 1.60 -9.65 -7.83
C TYR A 117 2.03 -10.53 -9.02
N TYR A 118 2.59 -9.92 -10.07
CA TYR A 118 3.02 -10.64 -11.28
C TYR A 118 4.37 -11.34 -11.13
N SER A 119 5.24 -10.89 -10.23
CA SER A 119 6.51 -11.59 -9.98
C SER A 119 6.32 -12.98 -9.36
N THR A 120 5.18 -13.21 -8.72
CA THR A 120 4.89 -14.45 -8.00
C THR A 120 3.90 -15.36 -8.72
N ARG A 121 3.55 -15.05 -9.97
CA ARG A 121 2.67 -15.84 -10.83
C ARG A 121 3.42 -16.35 -12.04
#